data_AF-A0A7R7TI28-F1
#
_entry.id   AF-A0A7R7TI28-F1
#
_cell.length_a   1.000
_cell.length_b   1.000
_cell.length_c   1.000
_cell.angle_alpha   90.00
_cell.angle_beta   90.00
_cell.angle_gamma   90.00
#
_symmetry.space_group_name_H-M   'P 1'
#
loop_
_entity.id
_entity.type
_entity.pdbx_description
1 polymer ?
#
loop_
_entity_poly.entity_id
_entity_poly.type
_entity_poly.pdbx_seq_one_letter_code
_entity_poly.pdbx_strand_id
1 'polypeptide(L)' 'MEVAETTLVQDRALKLPLYQKAGIPEVWIVNLPEEALESYAFPHHLPERHPKGEEVAPKAFPGKKLPWWV' A
#
# COMPACT_ATOMS: atom_id res chain seq x y z
N MET A 1 -0.93 4.35 5.71
CA MET A 1 -0.68 4.70 4.30
C MET A 1 0.64 5.44 4.27
N GLU A 2 1.49 5.12 3.30
CA GLU A 2 2.79 5.77 3.07
C GLU A 2 2.84 6.28 1.62
N VAL A 3 3.63 7.32 1.39
CA VAL A 3 3.93 7.85 0.04
C VAL A 3 5.45 7.85 -0.12
N ALA A 4 5.93 7.14 -1.15
CA ALA A 4 7.34 6.81 -1.29
C ALA A 4 7.88 7.29 -2.63
N GLU A 5 8.74 8.31 -2.60
CA GLU A 5 9.57 8.72 -3.74
C GLU A 5 10.97 8.12 -3.61
N THR A 6 11.69 8.50 -2.55
CA THR A 6 13.05 8.01 -2.26
C THR A 6 13.09 7.00 -1.11
N THR A 7 11.98 6.81 -0.39
CA THR A 7 11.88 5.98 0.82
C THR A 7 11.38 4.56 0.55
N LEU A 8 11.10 4.20 -0.70
CA LEU A 8 10.43 2.94 -1.06
C LEU A 8 11.12 1.70 -0.46
N VAL A 9 12.46 1.70 -0.43
CA VAL A 9 13.24 0.61 0.15
C VAL A 9 13.05 0.56 1.67
N GLN A 10 13.12 1.69 2.38
CA GLN A 10 12.88 1.73 3.83
C GLN A 10 11.44 1.36 4.18
N ASP A 11 10.46 1.81 3.40
CA ASP A 11 9.04 1.53 3.64
C ASP A 11 8.77 0.03 3.53
N ARG A 12 9.35 -0.64 2.52
CA ARG A 12 9.24 -2.09 2.34
C ARG A 12 10.03 -2.91 3.37
N ALA A 13 11.28 -2.52 3.63
CA ALA A 13 12.20 -3.36 4.41
C ALA A 13 12.11 -3.13 5.93
N LEU A 14 11.74 -1.92 6.37
CA LEU A 14 11.74 -1.54 7.79
C LEU A 14 10.31 -1.32 8.29
N LYS A 15 9.53 -0.48 7.61
CA LYS A 15 8.20 -0.09 8.12
C LYS A 15 7.17 -1.20 8.01
N LEU A 16 7.06 -1.86 6.85
CA LEU A 16 6.08 -2.95 6.65
C LEU A 16 6.18 -4.04 7.73
N PRO A 17 7.37 -4.61 8.04
CA PRO A 17 7.47 -5.59 9.13
C PRO A 17 7.08 -5.04 10.50
N LEU A 18 7.35 -3.76 10.78
CA LEU A 18 6.95 -3.12 12.04
C LEU A 18 5.43 -2.95 12.12
N TYR A 19 4.78 -2.54 11.03
CA TYR A 19 3.32 -2.43 10.95
C TYR A 19 2.62 -3.78 11.10
N GLN A 20 3.17 -4.82 10.47
CA GLN A 20 2.68 -6.19 10.67
C GLN A 20 2.77 -6.62 12.14
N LYS A 21 3.93 -6.40 12.78
CA LYS A 21 4.14 -6.71 14.20
C LYS A 21 3.21 -5.91 15.12
N ALA A 22 2.88 -4.68 14.73
CA ALA A 22 1.92 -3.84 15.44
C ALA A 22 0.45 -4.24 15.21
N GLY A 23 0.18 -5.27 14.39
CA GLY A 23 -1.17 -5.78 14.13
C GLY A 23 -1.98 -4.91 13.15
N ILE A 24 -1.34 -4.04 12.38
CA ILE A 24 -2.01 -3.31 11.31
C ILE A 24 -2.40 -4.34 10.24
N PRO A 25 -3.68 -4.46 9.85
CA PRO A 25 -4.13 -5.51 8.94
C PRO A 25 -3.78 -5.24 7.47
N GLU A 26 -3.68 -3.96 7.10
CA GLU A 26 -3.45 -3.51 5.74
C GLU A 26 -2.57 -2.26 5.69
N VAL A 27 -1.60 -2.24 4.78
CA VAL A 27 -0.74 -1.07 4.52
C VAL A 27 -0.72 -0.78 3.02
N TRP A 28 -0.91 0.48 2.68
CA TRP A 28 -0.82 0.98 1.32
C TRP A 28 0.43 1.85 1.18
N ILE A 29 1.24 1.59 0.15
CA ILE A 29 2.41 2.40 -0.24
C ILE A 29 2.16 2.96 -1.63
N VAL A 30 2.14 4.28 -1.76
CA VAL A 30 2.17 4.95 -3.07
C VAL A 30 3.62 4.95 -3.56
N ASN A 31 3.95 4.05 -4.49
CA ASN A 31 5.25 3.93 -5.13
C ASN A 31 5.31 4.94 -6.30
N LEU A 32 5.84 6.12 -6.04
CA LEU A 32 5.95 7.19 -7.04
C LEU A 32 6.92 6.84 -8.19
N PRO A 33 8.10 6.22 -7.96
CA PRO A 33 9.01 5.84 -9.04
C PRO A 33 8.41 4.93 -10.11
N GLU A 34 7.49 4.04 -9.72
CA GLU A 34 6.85 3.09 -10.63
C GLU A 34 5.40 3.47 -10.95
N GLU A 35 4.92 4.63 -10.50
CA GLU A 35 3.54 5.08 -10.64
C GLU A 35 2.51 3.97 -10.32
N ALA A 36 2.68 3.35 -9.16
CA ALA A 36 1.83 2.26 -8.68
C ALA A 36 1.40 2.46 -7.23
N LEU A 37 0.20 2.01 -6.89
CA LEU A 37 -0.19 1.77 -5.51
C LEU A 37 0.08 0.30 -5.17
N GLU A 38 0.75 0.07 -4.03
CA GLU A 38 1.03 -1.25 -3.50
C GLU A 38 0.20 -1.47 -2.24
N SER A 39 -0.70 -2.45 -2.25
CA SER A 39 -1.50 -2.82 -1.09
C SER A 39 -1.00 -4.14 -0.49
N TYR A 40 -0.67 -4.09 0.79
CA TYR A 40 -0.17 -5.22 1.58
C TYR A 40 -1.23 -5.62 2.59
N ALA A 41 -1.73 -6.85 2.52
CA ALA A 41 -2.68 -7.39 3.48
C ALA A 41 -2.05 -8.55 4.26
N PHE A 42 -1.84 -8.35 5.55
CA PHE A 42 -1.14 -9.31 6.37
C PHE A 42 -2.03 -10.53 6.70
N PRO A 43 -1.45 -11.74 6.80
CA PRO A 43 -0.01 -12.03 6.90
C PRO A 43 0.75 -12.16 5.57
N HIS A 44 0.13 -11.83 4.43
CA HIS A 44 0.81 -11.90 3.13
C HIS A 44 1.83 -10.77 2.99
N HIS A 45 3.02 -11.11 2.49
CA HIS A 45 4.14 -10.18 2.33
C HIS A 45 4.27 -9.62 0.91
N LEU A 46 3.57 -10.21 -0.06
CA LEU A 46 3.55 -9.71 -1.44
C LEU A 46 2.45 -8.66 -1.60
N PRO A 47 2.74 -7.54 -2.28
CA PRO A 47 1.72 -6.56 -2.56
C PRO A 47 0.81 -7.00 -3.70
N GLU A 48 -0.46 -6.61 -3.64
CA GLU A 48 -1.25 -6.38 -4.84
C GLU A 48 -0.80 -5.02 -5.42
N ARG A 49 -0.54 -4.96 -6.73
CA ARG A 49 -0.12 -3.72 -7.41
C ARG A 49 -1.26 -3.20 -8.26
N HIS A 50 -1.54 -1.91 -8.11
CA HIS A 50 -2.60 -1.23 -8.81
C HIS A 50 -2.00 -0.11 -9.66
N PRO A 51 -2.17 -0.10 -11.00
CA PRO A 51 -1.77 1.02 -11.88
C PRO A 51 -2.63 2.26 -11.68
N LYS A 52 -2.09 3.43 -12.06
CA LYS A 52 -2.70 4.74 -11.87
C LYS A 52 -4.14 4.77 -12.40
N GLY A 53 -5.04 5.37 -11.61
CA GLY A 53 -6.45 5.53 -11.97
C GLY A 53 -7.31 4.29 -11.73
N GLU A 54 -6.74 3.18 -11.28
CA GLU A 54 -7.54 2.04 -10.82
C GLU A 54 -8.36 2.43 -9.58
N GLU A 55 -9.62 2.02 -9.57
CA GLU A 55 -10.48 2.16 -8.39
C GLU A 55 -10.16 1.09 -7.35
N VAL A 56 -9.59 1.53 -6.25
CA VAL A 56 -9.19 0.69 -5.13
C VAL A 56 -9.97 1.08 -3.88
N ALA A 57 -10.22 0.10 -3.00
CA ALA A 57 -10.89 0.34 -1.72
C ALA A 57 -10.10 -0.35 -0.59
N PRO A 58 -9.94 0.30 0.58
CA PRO A 58 -9.36 -0.37 1.75
C PRO A 58 -10.19 -1.60 2.10
N LYS A 59 -9.54 -2.68 2.53
CA LYS A 59 -10.24 -3.92 2.96
C LYS A 59 -11.19 -3.66 4.13
N ALA A 60 -10.87 -2.68 4.99
CA ALA A 60 -11.73 -2.24 6.07
C ALA A 60 -13.01 -1.51 5.59
N PHE A 61 -13.01 -0.95 4.39
CA PHE A 61 -14.13 -0.16 3.82
C PHE A 61 -14.38 -0.52 2.35
N PRO A 62 -14.82 -1.76 2.03
CA PRO A 62 -14.87 -2.26 0.65
C PRO A 62 -15.82 -1.47 -0.27
N GLY A 63 -16.80 -0.74 0.29
CA GLY A 63 -17.71 0.13 -0.47
C GLY A 63 -17.17 1.53 -0.77
N LYS A 64 -15.97 1.88 -0.27
CA LYS A 64 -15.35 3.20 -0.45
C LYS A 64 -14.23 3.11 -1.48
N LYS A 65 -14.63 2.89 -2.73
CA LYS A 65 -13.72 2.92 -3.87
C LYS A 65 -13.27 4.35 -4.16
N LEU A 66 -11.99 4.49 -4.46
CA LEU A 66 -11.39 5.74 -4.88
C LEU A 66 -10.45 5.43 -6.05
N PRO A 67 -10.44 6.24 -7.12
CA PRO A 67 -9.36 6.17 -8.07
C PRO A 67 -8.09 6.64 -7.36
N TRP A 68 -7.06 5.82 -7.32
CA TRP A 68 -5.81 6.29 -6.74
C TRP A 68 -5.10 7.17 -7.79
N TRP A 69 -4.83 8.44 -7.43
CA TRP A 69 -4.08 9.43 -8.21
C TRP A 69 -4.80 10.15 -9.37
N VAL A 70 -6.14 10.25 -9.32
CA VAL A 70 -6.91 11.23 -10.14
C VAL A 70 -6.78 12.64 -9.56
#